data_AF-A0A6J2XXP7-F1
#
_entry.id   AF-A0A6J2XXP7-F1
#
_cell.length_a   1.000
_cell.length_b   1.000
_cell.length_c   1.000
_cell.angle_alpha   90.00
_cell.angle_beta   90.00
_cell.angle_gamma   90.00
#
_symmetry.space_group_name_H-M   'P 1'
#
loop_
_entity.id
_entity.type
_entity.pdbx_description
1 polymer ?
#
loop_
_entity_poly.entity_id
_entity_poly.type
_entity_poly.pdbx_seq_one_letter_code
_entity_poly.pdbx_strand_id
1 'polypeptide(L)'
;MLSSEENNNSVNNFRLRCLDFYIELCSQIQKRFSFNDPILNFCKIFNPLTVVSGNINSIAAKSIQYFPQLVTDIEKLDFEWRLSADSEEVQSIKDLDFEEFWEKIFRMKNSMDELLFPNLSILVKGIMCLPHSSATAERQFSQYNLIKTKVRNRLNIDTCDSILQSKDLLKGYSCHTWVPDTNLLKKKGLKNCAARKYLITFSCSYGMAMATWPTPRKHNI
;
A
#
# COMPACT_ATOMS: atom_id res chain seq x y z
N MET A 1 26.73 38.96 -30.05
CA MET A 1 25.54 39.57 -29.42
C MET A 1 24.24 38.90 -29.90
N LEU A 2 24.09 38.63 -31.20
CA LEU A 2 22.91 37.91 -31.74
C LEU A 2 22.77 36.45 -31.25
N SER A 3 23.88 35.74 -31.04
CA SER A 3 23.86 34.33 -30.60
C SER A 3 23.40 34.11 -29.14
N SER A 4 23.52 35.13 -28.29
CA SER A 4 23.08 35.06 -26.89
C SER A 4 21.56 35.28 -26.73
N GLU A 5 20.94 36.04 -27.63
CA GLU A 5 19.49 36.32 -27.59
C GLU A 5 18.66 35.13 -28.08
N GLU A 6 19.10 34.45 -29.14
CA GLU A 6 18.43 33.23 -29.64
C GLU A 6 18.42 32.09 -28.62
N ASN A 7 19.51 31.96 -27.86
CA ASN A 7 19.62 30.93 -26.82
C ASN A 7 18.69 31.24 -25.63
N ASN A 8 18.60 32.51 -25.21
CA ASN A 8 17.67 32.94 -24.17
C ASN A 8 16.21 32.74 -24.57
N ASN A 9 15.85 32.99 -25.83
CA ASN A 9 14.50 32.78 -26.33
C ASN A 9 14.14 31.28 -26.39
N SER A 10 15.11 30.43 -26.76
CA SER A 10 14.95 28.98 -26.77
C SER A 10 14.74 28.40 -25.36
N VAL A 11 15.53 28.86 -24.38
CA VAL A 11 15.35 28.48 -22.97
C VAL A 11 14.01 28.95 -22.43
N ASN A 12 13.57 30.17 -22.78
CA ASN A 12 12.28 30.68 -22.35
C ASN A 12 11.12 29.87 -22.94
N ASN A 13 11.18 29.54 -24.24
CA ASN A 13 10.20 28.66 -24.88
C ASN A 13 10.16 27.26 -24.25
N PHE A 14 11.31 26.70 -23.88
CA PHE A 14 11.35 25.44 -23.14
C PHE A 14 10.64 25.54 -21.79
N ARG A 15 10.90 26.61 -21.02
CA ARG A 15 10.23 26.86 -19.73
C ARG A 15 8.71 27.03 -19.88
N LEU A 16 8.26 27.75 -20.91
CA LEU A 16 6.83 27.93 -21.20
C LEU A 16 6.16 26.59 -21.52
N ARG A 17 6.79 25.73 -22.34
CA ARG A 17 6.26 24.39 -22.62
C ARG A 17 6.20 23.51 -21.37
N CYS A 18 7.20 23.60 -20.49
CA CYS A 18 7.14 22.91 -19.19
C CYS A 18 5.98 23.43 -18.34
N LEU A 19 5.75 24.75 -18.31
CA LEU A 19 4.63 25.35 -17.60
C LEU A 19 3.29 24.87 -18.18
N ASP A 20 3.12 24.90 -19.51
CA ASP A 20 1.92 24.42 -20.19
C ASP A 20 1.63 22.95 -19.86
N PHE A 21 2.68 22.11 -19.82
CA PHE A 21 2.57 20.73 -19.38
C PHE A 21 2.05 20.61 -17.93
N TYR A 22 2.58 21.40 -16.99
CA TYR A 22 2.10 21.40 -15.61
C TYR A 22 0.66 21.90 -15.49
N ILE A 23 0.28 22.91 -16.27
CA ILE A 23 -1.09 23.42 -16.31
C ILE A 23 -2.05 22.32 -16.80
N GLU A 24 -1.72 21.64 -17.90
CA GLU A 24 -2.56 20.56 -18.42
C GLU A 24 -2.60 19.37 -17.46
N LEU A 25 -1.48 19.04 -16.82
CA LEU A 25 -1.42 18.01 -15.78
C LEU A 25 -2.39 18.33 -14.61
N CYS A 26 -2.34 19.55 -14.08
CA CYS A 26 -3.26 20.00 -13.03
C CYS A 26 -4.73 19.98 -13.49
N SER A 27 -5.00 20.41 -14.73
CA SER A 27 -6.34 20.37 -15.34
C SER A 27 -6.87 18.93 -15.45
N GLN A 28 -6.04 17.99 -15.89
CA GLN A 28 -6.40 16.57 -15.98
C GLN A 28 -6.61 15.93 -14.61
N ILE A 29 -5.80 16.28 -13.61
CA ILE A 29 -5.99 15.83 -12.22
C ILE A 29 -7.36 16.33 -11.72
N GLN A 30 -7.68 17.60 -11.93
CA GLN A 30 -8.98 18.16 -11.52
C GLN A 30 -10.17 17.54 -12.23
N LYS A 31 -10.04 17.18 -13.51
CA LYS A 31 -11.11 16.51 -14.26
C LYS A 31 -11.34 15.07 -13.80
N ARG A 32 -10.26 14.35 -13.43
CA ARG A 32 -10.33 12.93 -13.07
C ARG A 32 -10.65 12.71 -11.59
N PHE A 33 -10.31 13.66 -10.73
CA PHE A 33 -10.54 13.57 -9.29
C PHE A 33 -11.74 14.42 -8.89
N SER A 34 -12.78 13.75 -8.38
CA SER A 34 -13.94 14.43 -7.81
C SER A 34 -13.62 14.96 -6.42
N PHE A 35 -13.12 16.18 -6.31
CA PHE A 35 -12.86 16.84 -5.02
C PHE A 35 -14.11 17.05 -4.15
N ASN A 36 -15.29 17.01 -4.77
CA ASN A 36 -16.58 17.09 -4.10
C ASN A 36 -17.16 15.72 -3.73
N ASP A 37 -16.37 14.65 -3.84
CA ASP A 37 -16.84 13.32 -3.46
C ASP A 37 -17.27 13.30 -1.98
N PRO A 38 -18.51 12.86 -1.69
CA PRO A 38 -19.07 12.92 -0.34
C PRO A 38 -18.33 11.99 0.64
N ILE A 39 -17.81 10.85 0.17
CA ILE A 39 -17.08 9.88 0.99
C ILE A 39 -15.71 10.47 1.35
N LEU A 40 -14.99 11.03 0.38
CA LEU A 40 -13.69 11.67 0.64
C LEU A 40 -13.81 12.87 1.57
N ASN A 41 -14.88 13.65 1.44
CA ASN A 41 -15.16 14.75 2.36
C ASN A 41 -15.49 14.26 3.77
N PHE A 42 -16.16 13.11 3.89
CA PHE A 42 -16.35 12.46 5.19
C PHE A 42 -15.02 11.97 5.78
N CYS A 43 -14.10 11.41 4.97
CA CYS A 43 -12.79 10.96 5.44
C CYS A 43 -11.93 12.09 6.02
N LYS A 44 -12.09 13.34 5.57
CA LYS A 44 -11.36 14.51 6.12
C LYS A 44 -11.64 14.75 7.60
N ILE A 45 -12.79 14.30 8.09
CA ILE A 45 -13.21 14.48 9.50
C ILE A 45 -12.27 13.75 10.46
N PHE A 46 -11.63 12.66 10.02
CA PHE A 46 -10.72 11.87 10.83
C PHE A 46 -9.32 12.49 10.95
N ASN A 47 -9.12 13.72 10.48
CA ASN A 47 -7.87 14.45 10.73
C ASN A 47 -7.72 14.75 12.24
N PRO A 48 -6.55 14.53 12.86
CA PRO A 48 -6.31 14.75 14.28
C PRO A 48 -6.83 16.10 14.80
N LEU A 49 -6.57 17.18 14.05
CA LEU A 49 -7.02 18.53 14.42
C LEU A 49 -8.54 18.67 14.40
N THR A 50 -9.22 17.95 13.50
CA THR A 50 -10.68 17.99 13.38
C THR A 50 -11.34 17.17 14.48
N VAL A 51 -10.78 15.99 14.80
CA VAL A 51 -11.23 15.13 15.92
C VAL A 51 -11.17 15.90 17.24
N VAL A 52 -10.00 16.46 17.55
CA VAL A 52 -9.75 17.20 18.81
C VAL A 52 -10.54 18.50 18.89
N SER A 53 -10.90 19.10 17.76
CA SER A 53 -11.68 20.35 17.77
C SER A 53 -13.09 20.19 18.34
N GLY A 54 -13.64 18.97 18.38
CA GLY A 54 -15.00 18.71 18.87
C GLY A 54 -16.13 19.36 18.07
N ASN A 55 -15.83 20.01 16.94
CA ASN A 55 -16.81 20.74 16.13
C ASN A 55 -17.89 19.85 15.49
N ILE A 56 -17.60 18.54 15.38
CA ILE A 56 -18.48 17.57 14.74
C ILE A 56 -19.09 16.70 15.82
N ASN A 57 -20.36 16.94 16.10
CA ASN A 57 -21.06 16.30 17.21
C ASN A 57 -21.45 14.84 16.94
N SER A 58 -21.53 14.43 15.66
CA SER A 58 -21.94 13.09 15.29
C SER A 58 -21.37 12.65 13.95
N ILE A 59 -20.95 11.38 13.90
CA ILE A 59 -20.49 10.69 12.68
C ILE A 59 -21.39 9.51 12.31
N ALA A 60 -22.30 9.10 13.21
CA ALA A 60 -23.17 7.93 13.07
C ALA A 60 -23.88 7.83 11.72
N ALA A 61 -24.68 8.84 11.35
CA ALA A 61 -25.51 8.79 10.15
C ALA A 61 -24.68 8.64 8.86
N LYS A 62 -23.58 9.39 8.74
CA LYS A 62 -22.67 9.33 7.59
C LYS A 62 -21.88 8.03 7.54
N SER A 63 -21.50 7.50 8.70
CA SER A 63 -20.77 6.23 8.80
C SER A 63 -21.60 5.07 8.27
N ILE A 64 -22.90 5.01 8.60
CA ILE A 64 -23.82 3.98 8.08
C ILE A 64 -24.06 4.19 6.59
N GLN A 65 -24.22 5.44 6.16
CA GLN A 65 -24.51 5.76 4.76
C GLN A 65 -23.36 5.33 3.84
N TYR A 66 -22.11 5.58 4.22
CA TYR A 66 -20.94 5.33 3.37
C TYR A 66 -20.26 3.99 3.65
N PHE A 67 -20.28 3.52 4.89
CA PHE A 67 -19.55 2.33 5.34
C PHE A 67 -20.41 1.40 6.21
N PRO A 68 -21.58 0.92 5.72
CA PRO A 68 -22.51 0.14 6.53
C PRO A 68 -21.91 -1.16 7.07
N GLN A 69 -20.93 -1.74 6.38
CA GLN A 69 -20.26 -2.99 6.76
C GLN A 69 -19.22 -2.82 7.88
N LEU A 70 -18.75 -1.59 8.12
CA LEU A 70 -17.74 -1.29 9.14
C LEU A 70 -18.39 -0.83 10.46
N VAL A 71 -19.67 -0.48 10.44
CA VAL A 71 -20.40 -0.02 11.62
C VAL A 71 -21.04 -1.23 12.31
N THR A 72 -20.57 -1.54 13.51
CA THR A 72 -21.13 -2.63 14.33
C THR A 72 -22.24 -2.11 15.22
N ASP A 73 -21.97 -1.03 15.95
CA ASP A 73 -22.89 -0.40 16.89
C ASP A 73 -22.83 1.13 16.71
N ILE A 74 -23.95 1.72 16.29
CA ILE A 74 -24.04 3.13 15.89
C ILE A 74 -23.99 4.05 17.12
N GLU A 75 -24.69 3.66 18.19
CA GLU A 75 -24.80 4.48 19.39
C GLU A 75 -23.46 4.51 20.13
N LYS A 76 -22.80 3.35 20.23
CA LYS A 76 -21.46 3.28 20.80
C LYS A 76 -20.42 4.01 19.95
N LEU A 77 -20.51 3.92 18.62
CA LEU A 77 -19.62 4.67 17.74
C LEU A 77 -19.74 6.18 17.95
N ASP A 78 -20.97 6.70 18.04
CA ASP A 78 -21.19 8.14 18.24
C ASP A 78 -20.75 8.61 19.64
N PHE A 79 -20.93 7.76 20.64
CA PHE A 79 -20.42 7.99 21.99
C PHE A 79 -18.88 8.02 22.03
N GLU A 80 -18.23 7.00 21.45
CA GLU A 80 -16.76 6.91 21.34
C GLU A 80 -16.17 8.11 20.61
N TRP A 81 -16.83 8.57 19.54
CA TRP A 81 -16.42 9.77 18.81
C TRP A 81 -16.43 11.03 19.68
N ARG A 82 -17.50 11.29 20.42
CA ARG A 82 -17.58 12.45 21.32
C ARG A 82 -16.55 12.36 22.44
N LEU A 83 -16.41 11.17 23.03
CA LEU A 83 -15.41 10.91 24.07
C LEU A 83 -13.97 11.15 23.57
N SER A 84 -13.69 10.87 22.30
CA SER A 84 -12.37 11.13 21.72
C SER A 84 -12.03 12.61 21.63
N ALA A 85 -13.02 13.49 21.44
CA ALA A 85 -12.80 14.94 21.43
C ALA A 85 -12.58 15.51 22.85
N ASP A 86 -13.27 14.94 23.84
CA ASP A 86 -13.21 15.41 25.24
C ASP A 86 -12.01 14.86 26.01
N SER A 87 -11.38 13.78 25.54
CA SER A 87 -10.26 13.13 26.23
C SER A 87 -8.97 13.96 26.20
N GLU A 88 -8.46 14.34 27.39
CA GLU A 88 -7.19 15.05 27.54
C GLU A 88 -6.00 14.29 26.93
N GLU A 89 -6.02 12.96 27.02
CA GLU A 89 -5.00 12.09 26.43
C GLU A 89 -4.98 12.22 24.90
N VAL A 90 -6.16 12.33 24.27
CA VAL A 90 -6.30 12.53 22.82
C VAL A 90 -5.88 13.95 22.43
N GLN A 91 -6.18 14.96 23.25
CA GLN A 91 -5.73 16.33 22.99
C GLN A 91 -4.20 16.45 23.02
N SER A 92 -3.53 15.68 23.90
CA SER A 92 -2.07 15.71 24.03
C SER A 92 -1.32 15.21 22.78
N ILE A 93 -2.00 14.43 21.93
CA ILE A 93 -1.41 13.81 20.73
C ILE A 93 -1.84 14.50 19.42
N LYS A 94 -2.53 15.64 19.49
CA LYS A 94 -3.11 16.35 18.32
C LYS A 94 -2.11 16.73 17.23
N ASP A 95 -0.85 16.96 17.61
CA ASP A 95 0.21 17.47 16.73
C ASP A 95 0.99 16.34 16.05
N LEU A 96 0.63 15.08 16.31
CA LEU A 96 1.24 13.92 15.65
C LEU A 96 0.75 13.76 14.22
N ASP A 97 1.55 13.05 13.44
CA ASP A 97 1.15 12.62 12.10
C ASP A 97 -0.10 11.72 12.16
N PHE A 98 -0.90 11.74 11.10
CA PHE A 98 -2.18 11.03 11.03
C PHE A 98 -2.07 9.55 11.44
N GLU A 99 -1.03 8.86 10.95
CA GLU A 99 -0.81 7.44 11.23
C GLU A 99 -0.46 7.19 12.71
N GLU A 100 0.43 8.00 13.28
CA GLU A 100 0.86 7.90 14.67
C GLU A 100 -0.26 8.25 15.66
N PHE A 101 -1.06 9.27 15.33
CA PHE A 101 -2.24 9.69 16.10
C PHE A 101 -3.23 8.53 16.26
N TRP A 102 -3.64 7.93 15.13
CA TRP A 102 -4.60 6.84 15.15
C TRP A 102 -4.01 5.55 15.73
N GLU A 103 -2.72 5.27 15.53
CA GLU A 103 -2.05 4.15 16.19
C GLU A 103 -2.12 4.24 17.72
N LYS A 104 -1.93 5.44 18.29
CA LYS A 104 -2.07 5.64 19.74
C LYS A 104 -3.51 5.43 20.19
N ILE A 105 -4.49 6.00 19.50
CA ILE A 105 -5.92 5.82 19.81
C ILE A 105 -6.31 4.33 19.78
N PHE A 106 -5.84 3.57 18.79
CA PHE A 106 -6.13 2.14 18.68
C PHE A 106 -5.56 1.29 19.82
N ARG A 107 -4.57 1.83 20.56
CA ARG A 107 -3.90 1.16 21.68
C ARG A 107 -4.38 1.70 23.05
N MET A 108 -5.18 2.76 23.09
CA MET A 108 -5.71 3.32 24.33
C MET A 108 -6.64 2.32 25.02
N LYS A 109 -6.41 2.13 26.31
CA LYS A 109 -7.12 1.17 27.14
C LYS A 109 -7.56 1.80 28.46
N ASN A 110 -8.67 1.30 28.97
CA ASN A 110 -9.23 1.69 30.26
C ASN A 110 -8.50 0.99 31.41
N SER A 111 -8.82 1.37 32.65
CA SER A 111 -8.28 0.73 33.86
C SER A 111 -8.55 -0.78 33.95
N MET A 112 -9.51 -1.29 33.17
CA MET A 112 -9.85 -2.72 33.06
C MET A 112 -9.12 -3.43 31.91
N ASP A 113 -8.12 -2.79 31.27
CA ASP A 113 -7.36 -3.28 30.10
C ASP A 113 -8.20 -3.51 28.81
N GLU A 114 -9.42 -2.99 28.79
CA GLU A 114 -10.30 -2.98 27.61
C GLU A 114 -10.01 -1.78 26.71
N LEU A 115 -10.14 -1.94 25.40
CA LEU A 115 -9.95 -0.86 24.42
C LEU A 115 -10.97 0.26 24.66
N LEU A 116 -10.51 1.50 24.68
CA LEU A 116 -11.35 2.68 24.91
C LEU A 116 -12.24 3.01 23.70
N PHE A 117 -11.76 2.74 22.48
CA PHE A 117 -12.43 3.10 21.23
C PHE A 117 -12.56 1.93 20.23
N PRO A 118 -13.23 0.81 20.58
CA PRO A 118 -13.26 -0.38 19.74
C PRO A 118 -14.03 -0.17 18.42
N ASN A 119 -15.19 0.49 18.43
CA ASN A 119 -16.01 0.68 17.24
C ASN A 119 -15.39 1.73 16.30
N LEU A 120 -14.89 2.82 16.86
CA LEU A 120 -14.18 3.86 16.12
C LEU A 120 -12.91 3.29 15.48
N SER A 121 -12.18 2.43 16.19
CA SER A 121 -10.98 1.77 15.64
C SER A 121 -11.29 0.93 14.40
N ILE A 122 -12.40 0.18 14.40
CA ILE A 122 -12.79 -0.65 13.25
C ILE A 122 -13.10 0.24 12.04
N LEU A 123 -13.89 1.30 12.26
CA LEU A 123 -14.25 2.24 11.20
C LEU A 123 -13.00 2.90 10.59
N VAL A 124 -12.14 3.47 11.41
CA VAL A 124 -10.95 4.20 10.93
C VAL A 124 -9.97 3.25 10.25
N LYS A 125 -9.73 2.04 10.79
CA LYS A 125 -8.89 1.04 10.12
C LYS A 125 -9.44 0.68 8.74
N GLY A 126 -10.76 0.53 8.60
CA GLY A 126 -11.38 0.27 7.31
C GLY A 126 -11.22 1.44 6.33
N ILE A 127 -11.33 2.68 6.81
CA ILE A 127 -11.08 3.90 6.02
C ILE A 127 -9.60 3.97 5.59
N MET A 128 -8.66 3.64 6.47
CA MET A 128 -7.23 3.61 6.16
C MET A 128 -6.85 2.53 5.13
N CYS A 129 -7.65 1.47 5.01
CA CYS A 129 -7.50 0.44 3.98
C CYS A 129 -7.99 0.88 2.59
N LEU A 130 -8.62 2.05 2.45
CA LEU A 130 -9.06 2.55 1.15
C LEU A 130 -7.85 2.77 0.24
N PRO A 131 -7.90 2.27 -1.01
CA PRO A 131 -6.78 2.42 -1.94
C PRO A 131 -6.60 3.90 -2.31
N HIS A 132 -5.52 4.51 -1.82
CA HIS A 132 -5.20 5.92 -2.07
C HIS A 132 -4.82 6.22 -3.52
N SER A 133 -4.37 5.23 -4.31
CA SER A 133 -4.04 5.43 -5.73
C SER A 133 -4.04 4.13 -6.55
N SER A 134 -4.33 4.24 -7.85
CA SER A 134 -4.16 3.14 -8.81
C SER A 134 -2.69 2.79 -9.06
N ALA A 135 -1.76 3.70 -8.76
CA ALA A 135 -0.32 3.52 -9.00
C ALA A 135 0.23 2.30 -8.27
N THR A 136 -0.27 1.98 -7.07
CA THR A 136 0.13 0.75 -6.35
C THR A 136 -0.31 -0.50 -7.11
N ALA A 137 -1.52 -0.51 -7.68
CA ALA A 137 -2.00 -1.61 -8.51
C ALA A 137 -1.19 -1.73 -9.81
N GLU A 138 -0.88 -0.60 -10.47
CA GLU A 138 -0.03 -0.58 -11.68
C GLU A 138 1.39 -1.09 -11.42
N ARG A 139 1.98 -0.75 -10.26
CA ARG A 139 3.26 -1.32 -9.83
C ARG A 139 3.18 -2.83 -9.71
N GLN A 140 2.09 -3.37 -9.16
CA GLN A 140 1.88 -4.81 -9.07
C GLN A 140 1.67 -5.44 -10.47
N PHE A 141 0.92 -4.80 -11.36
CA PHE A 141 0.76 -5.27 -12.74
C PHE A 141 2.08 -5.27 -13.53
N SER A 142 2.94 -4.30 -13.29
CA SER A 142 4.30 -4.30 -13.83
C SER A 142 5.10 -5.52 -13.36
N GLN A 143 4.99 -5.90 -12.07
CA GLN A 143 5.60 -7.14 -11.57
C GLN A 143 5.00 -8.38 -12.24
N TYR A 144 3.68 -8.43 -12.43
CA TYR A 144 3.04 -9.52 -13.17
C TYR A 144 3.55 -9.64 -14.60
N ASN A 145 3.77 -8.53 -15.29
CA ASN A 145 4.35 -8.52 -16.65
C ASN A 145 5.81 -9.01 -16.67
N LEU A 146 6.59 -8.79 -15.61
CA LEU A 146 7.93 -9.37 -15.48
C LEU A 146 7.89 -10.88 -15.23
N ILE A 147 6.90 -11.36 -14.47
CA ILE A 147 6.71 -12.79 -14.18
C ILE A 147 6.21 -13.55 -15.44
N LYS A 148 5.32 -12.92 -16.21
CA LYS A 148 4.74 -13.41 -17.46
C LYS A 148 5.48 -12.82 -18.66
N THR A 149 6.56 -13.47 -19.08
CA THR A 149 7.28 -13.06 -20.28
C THR A 149 6.58 -13.57 -21.55
N LYS A 150 6.96 -13.03 -22.72
CA LYS A 150 6.41 -13.46 -24.03
C LYS A 150 6.55 -14.97 -24.27
N VAL A 151 7.63 -15.57 -23.77
CA VAL A 151 7.89 -17.02 -23.90
C VAL A 151 7.23 -17.82 -22.76
N ARG A 152 7.07 -17.21 -21.57
CA ARG A 152 6.49 -17.84 -20.37
C ARG A 152 5.16 -17.18 -19.97
N ASN A 153 4.19 -17.22 -20.88
CA ASN A 153 2.88 -16.58 -20.68
C ASN A 153 1.80 -17.53 -20.09
N ARG A 154 1.99 -18.84 -20.21
CA ARG A 154 1.08 -19.89 -19.69
C ARG A 154 1.45 -20.32 -18.28
N LEU A 155 1.09 -19.48 -17.30
CA LEU A 155 1.24 -19.79 -15.89
C LEU A 155 -0.12 -19.80 -15.22
N ASN A 156 -0.32 -20.76 -14.32
CA ASN A 156 -1.49 -20.75 -13.45
C ASN A 156 -1.43 -19.52 -12.53
N ILE A 157 -2.60 -18.99 -12.19
CA ILE A 157 -2.78 -17.82 -11.33
C ILE A 157 -2.10 -18.06 -9.98
N ASP A 158 -2.32 -19.23 -9.36
CA ASP A 158 -1.72 -19.62 -8.09
C ASP A 158 -0.18 -19.58 -8.13
N THR A 159 0.40 -19.97 -9.28
CA THR A 159 1.86 -19.94 -9.46
C THR A 159 2.37 -18.51 -9.59
N CYS A 160 1.67 -17.65 -10.34
CA CYS A 160 2.03 -16.24 -10.43
C CYS A 160 1.93 -15.54 -9.07
N ASP A 161 0.84 -15.78 -8.33
CA ASP A 161 0.62 -15.22 -7.00
C ASP A 161 1.69 -15.70 -6.00
N SER A 162 1.98 -17.00 -5.99
CA SER A 162 3.06 -17.57 -5.16
C SER A 162 4.43 -16.95 -5.45
N ILE A 163 4.75 -16.71 -6.73
CA ILE A 163 6.01 -16.07 -7.13
C ILE A 163 6.04 -14.61 -6.67
N LEU A 164 4.93 -13.87 -6.83
CA LEU A 164 4.83 -12.49 -6.42
C LEU A 164 5.01 -12.34 -4.89
N GLN A 165 4.28 -13.13 -4.11
CA GLN A 165 4.41 -13.17 -2.65
C GLN A 165 5.83 -13.55 -2.21
N SER A 166 6.44 -14.56 -2.85
CA SER A 166 7.82 -14.95 -2.54
C SER A 166 8.80 -13.81 -2.82
N LYS A 167 8.60 -13.06 -3.91
CA LYS A 167 9.44 -11.92 -4.27
C LYS A 167 9.28 -10.76 -3.28
N ASP A 168 8.06 -10.49 -2.84
CA ASP A 168 7.78 -9.46 -1.84
C ASP A 168 8.36 -9.84 -0.47
N LEU A 169 8.30 -11.11 -0.07
CA LEU A 169 8.92 -11.60 1.18
C LEU A 169 10.46 -11.45 1.18
N LEU A 170 11.08 -11.61 0.00
CA LEU A 170 12.53 -11.48 -0.16
C LEU A 170 12.97 -10.02 -0.42
N LYS A 171 12.03 -9.09 -0.52
CA LYS A 171 12.32 -7.69 -0.79
C LYS A 171 13.10 -7.08 0.39
N GLY A 172 14.31 -6.61 0.12
CA GLY A 172 15.22 -6.06 1.14
C GLY A 172 16.22 -7.06 1.72
N TYR A 173 16.12 -8.34 1.37
CA TYR A 173 17.12 -9.35 1.71
C TYR A 173 17.94 -9.74 0.47
N SER A 174 19.22 -9.99 0.67
CA SER A 174 20.02 -10.66 -0.36
C SER A 174 19.69 -12.16 -0.36
N CYS A 175 19.79 -12.81 -1.52
CA CYS A 175 19.49 -14.23 -1.67
C CYS A 175 20.34 -15.15 -0.77
N HIS A 176 21.45 -14.65 -0.22
CA HIS A 176 22.37 -15.39 0.65
C HIS A 176 22.20 -15.09 2.14
N THR A 177 21.50 -14.00 2.49
CA THR A 177 21.33 -13.58 3.90
C THR A 177 19.96 -13.91 4.44
N TRP A 178 18.99 -14.25 3.59
CA TRP A 178 17.64 -14.59 4.05
C TRP A 178 17.60 -15.95 4.72
N VAL A 179 17.16 -15.98 5.98
CA VAL A 179 16.92 -17.21 6.74
C VAL A 179 15.41 -17.36 6.95
N PRO A 180 14.79 -18.46 6.51
CA PRO A 180 13.36 -18.69 6.68
C PRO A 180 12.98 -18.83 8.16
N ASP A 181 11.88 -18.21 8.57
CA ASP A 181 11.32 -18.42 9.90
C ASP A 181 10.90 -19.90 10.07
N THR A 182 11.17 -20.45 11.25
CA THR A 182 10.81 -21.81 11.65
C THR A 182 9.32 -22.09 11.49
N ASN A 183 8.46 -21.08 11.64
CA ASN A 183 7.02 -21.21 11.43
C ASN A 183 6.65 -21.40 9.95
N LEU A 184 7.39 -20.75 9.04
CA LEU A 184 7.24 -20.91 7.59
C LEU A 184 7.56 -22.35 7.18
N LEU A 185 8.65 -22.92 7.73
CA LEU A 185 9.09 -24.29 7.46
C LEU A 185 8.12 -25.36 8.00
N LYS A 186 7.41 -25.07 9.10
CA LYS A 186 6.44 -25.98 9.73
C LYS A 186 5.11 -26.07 8.98
N LYS A 187 4.78 -25.09 8.12
CA LYS A 187 3.53 -25.12 7.33
C LYS A 187 3.64 -26.24 6.27
N LYS A 188 2.91 -27.34 6.50
CA LYS A 188 2.95 -28.66 5.81
C LYS A 188 2.78 -28.67 4.27
N GLY A 189 2.81 -27.54 3.57
CA GLY A 189 2.75 -27.43 2.10
C GLY A 189 4.11 -27.27 1.40
N LEU A 190 5.20 -26.99 2.12
CA LEU A 190 6.56 -26.84 1.55
C LEU A 190 7.29 -28.17 1.29
N LYS A 191 6.61 -29.32 1.41
CA LYS A 191 7.22 -30.64 1.18
C LYS A 191 7.71 -30.86 -0.26
N ASN A 192 7.19 -30.10 -1.23
CA ASN A 192 7.60 -30.24 -2.63
C ASN A 192 8.56 -29.15 -3.13
N CYS A 193 8.76 -28.06 -2.36
CA CYS A 193 9.71 -27.01 -2.74
C CYS A 193 11.12 -27.28 -2.19
N ALA A 194 11.26 -28.03 -1.10
CA ALA A 194 12.56 -28.35 -0.51
C ALA A 194 13.25 -29.60 -1.10
N ALA A 195 12.55 -30.40 -1.92
CA ALA A 195 13.08 -31.65 -2.47
C ALA A 195 13.66 -31.53 -3.90
N ARG A 196 13.73 -30.32 -4.46
CA ARG A 196 14.49 -30.05 -5.67
C ARG A 196 15.48 -28.95 -5.36
N LYS A 197 16.71 -29.38 -5.06
CA LYS A 197 17.96 -28.63 -5.26
C LYS A 197 18.04 -28.20 -6.74
N TYR A 198 17.13 -27.36 -7.20
CA TYR A 198 17.34 -26.58 -8.40
C TYR A 198 17.75 -25.20 -7.91
N LEU A 199 19.08 -25.04 -7.92
CA LEU A 199 19.74 -23.82 -8.37
C LEU A 199 18.76 -22.90 -9.09
N ILE A 200 18.13 -21.98 -8.34
CA ILE A 200 17.66 -20.74 -8.91
C ILE A 200 18.92 -19.87 -9.01
N THR A 201 19.77 -20.20 -9.98
CA THR A 201 20.71 -19.22 -10.52
C THR A 201 19.85 -18.21 -11.27
N PHE A 202 19.41 -17.16 -10.57
CA PHE A 202 19.19 -15.90 -11.26
C PHE A 202 20.56 -15.49 -11.76
N SER A 203 20.75 -15.57 -13.08
CA SER A 203 21.92 -15.04 -13.77
C SER A 203 22.01 -13.55 -13.47
N CYS A 204 22.79 -13.23 -12.45
CA CYS A 204 23.52 -11.98 -12.44
C CYS A 204 24.53 -12.05 -13.60
N SER A 205 24.60 -10.95 -14.34
CA SER A 205 25.67 -10.55 -15.25
C SER A 205 25.49 -10.84 -16.75
N TYR A 206 25.54 -9.74 -17.51
CA TYR A 206 26.37 -9.63 -18.70
C TYR A 206 27.56 -10.61 -18.65
N GLY A 207 27.72 -11.46 -19.66
CA GLY A 207 28.92 -12.29 -19.81
C GLY A 207 28.61 -13.71 -20.27
N MET A 208 28.97 -14.01 -21.53
CA MET A 208 28.85 -15.31 -22.19
C MET A 208 29.58 -16.44 -21.43
N ALA A 209 28.97 -17.64 -21.40
CA ALA A 209 29.68 -18.90 -21.64
C ALA A 209 28.66 -20.03 -21.92
N MET A 210 28.79 -20.69 -23.07
CA MET A 210 28.10 -21.93 -23.41
C MET A 210 28.71 -23.11 -22.64
N ALA A 211 27.89 -24.04 -22.15
CA ALA A 211 28.32 -25.40 -21.84
C ALA A 211 27.17 -26.40 -22.04
N THR A 212 27.47 -27.47 -22.74
CA THR A 212 26.61 -28.54 -23.25
C THR A 212 26.15 -29.54 -22.18
N TRP A 213 24.94 -30.10 -22.36
CA TRP A 213 24.32 -31.11 -21.48
C TRP A 213 24.84 -32.53 -21.73
N PRO A 214 25.11 -33.36 -20.71
CA PRO A 214 25.21 -34.81 -20.88
C PRO A 214 23.84 -35.48 -20.64
N THR A 215 23.47 -36.40 -21.52
CA THR A 215 22.25 -37.22 -21.45
C THR A 215 22.32 -38.28 -20.33
N PRO A 216 21.18 -38.68 -19.72
CA PRO A 216 21.19 -39.64 -18.62
C PRO A 216 21.23 -41.09 -19.12
N ARG A 217 22.16 -41.86 -18.54
CA ARG A 217 22.30 -43.32 -18.70
C ARG A 217 21.15 -44.01 -17.95
N LYS A 218 20.41 -44.88 -18.65
CA LYS A 218 19.42 -45.80 -18.06
C LYS A 218 20.12 -46.84 -17.19
N HIS A 219 19.60 -47.11 -15.99
CA HIS A 219 19.85 -48.38 -15.32
C HIS A 219 18.53 -49.02 -14.88
N ASN A 220 18.38 -50.27 -15.33
CA ASN A 220 17.47 -51.29 -14.85
C ASN A 220 17.71 -51.54 -13.35
N ILE A 221 16.65 -51.88 -12.61
CA ILE A 221 16.21 -53.25 -12.27
C ILE A 221 14.69 -53.20 -12.17
#